data_AF-A0A8J7ZF62-F1
#
_entry.id   AF-A0A8J7ZF62-F1
#
_cell.length_a   1.000
_cell.length_b   1.000
_cell.length_c   1.000
_cell.angle_alpha   90.00
_cell.angle_beta   90.00
_cell.angle_gamma   90.00
#
_symmetry.space_group_name_H-M   'P 1'
#
loop_
_entity.id
_entity.type
_entity.pdbx_description
1 polymer ?
#
loop_
_entity_poly.entity_id
_entity_poly.type
_entity_poly.pdbx_seq_one_letter_code
_entity_poly.pdbx_strand_id
1 'polypeptide(L)'
;MKIPLSSDKKSISETEDRSETRARELMDLITHFAPKQPVTEFYNWITEFLSLNEKNPNNKEIQELLSRSLKSSIRMFGERKSFADMLNVLDNLHSVYDQSNKHDIIAEYYAEALSNAIYYLRGSWDSEGTTKLINKIRALSKDHDDNRIILLHYAKSYSNAINRFCSDRHNFICDKLLFELRMFVNKHRDDVDIQVEFAQALTNIIGTFARERRTNELNQVLNEIRQLASRFPSNEKIQLLVTRAIILSSLSEKKN
;
A
#
# COMPACT_ATOMS: atom_id res chain seq x y z
N MET A 1 -24.80 21.89 -50.60
CA MET A 1 -23.70 21.39 -49.76
C MET A 1 -24.28 20.51 -48.67
N LYS A 2 -24.14 19.18 -48.77
CA LYS A 2 -24.46 18.25 -47.67
C LYS A 2 -23.19 18.11 -46.83
N ILE A 3 -23.26 18.46 -45.56
CA ILE A 3 -22.16 18.29 -44.62
C ILE A 3 -22.12 16.81 -44.20
N PRO A 4 -21.02 16.07 -44.38
CA PRO A 4 -20.86 14.74 -43.82
C PRO A 4 -20.36 14.88 -42.38
N LEU A 5 -21.21 14.59 -41.39
CA LEU A 5 -20.86 14.74 -39.96
C LEU A 5 -21.19 13.50 -39.10
N SER A 6 -21.48 12.34 -39.69
CA SER A 6 -21.97 11.17 -38.93
C SER A 6 -21.16 9.88 -39.06
N SER A 7 -20.12 9.81 -39.90
CA SER A 7 -19.27 8.59 -40.03
C SER A 7 -18.19 8.51 -38.95
N ASP A 8 -17.53 9.63 -38.64
CA ASP A 8 -16.29 9.61 -37.87
C ASP A 8 -16.53 9.44 -36.36
N LYS A 9 -17.65 9.94 -35.83
CA LYS A 9 -18.00 9.70 -34.42
C LYS A 9 -18.37 8.24 -34.14
N LYS A 10 -18.91 7.55 -35.15
CA LYS A 10 -19.33 6.15 -35.01
C LYS A 10 -18.13 5.20 -35.03
N SER A 11 -17.14 5.46 -35.89
CA SER A 11 -15.91 4.67 -35.94
C SER A 11 -15.02 4.85 -34.71
N ILE A 12 -14.96 6.07 -34.14
CA ILE A 12 -14.23 6.33 -32.89
C ILE A 12 -14.87 5.56 -31.72
N SER A 13 -16.19 5.65 -31.57
CA SER A 13 -16.93 4.93 -30.52
C SER A 13 -16.79 3.40 -30.64
N GLU A 14 -16.82 2.85 -31.86
CA GLU A 14 -16.61 1.41 -32.08
C GLU A 14 -15.16 0.96 -31.77
N THR A 15 -14.18 1.84 -31.93
CA THR A 15 -12.76 1.54 -31.65
C THR A 15 -12.44 1.64 -30.16
N GLU A 16 -13.05 2.61 -29.46
CA GLU A 16 -13.00 2.74 -28.00
C GLU A 16 -13.64 1.52 -27.32
N ASP A 17 -14.83 1.11 -27.76
CA ASP A 17 -15.54 -0.05 -27.21
C ASP A 17 -14.76 -1.37 -27.36
N ARG A 18 -14.07 -1.56 -28.50
CA ARG A 18 -13.15 -2.70 -28.71
C ARG A 18 -11.93 -2.64 -27.79
N SER A 19 -11.36 -1.45 -27.59
CA SER A 19 -10.19 -1.26 -26.72
C SER A 19 -10.53 -1.54 -25.26
N GLU A 20 -11.68 -1.06 -24.79
CA GLU A 20 -12.16 -1.36 -23.45
C GLU A 20 -12.48 -2.84 -23.25
N THR A 21 -13.12 -3.48 -24.24
CA THR A 21 -13.36 -4.92 -24.22
C THR A 21 -12.06 -5.70 -24.08
N ARG A 22 -11.03 -5.34 -24.86
CA ARG A 22 -9.71 -5.97 -24.75
C ARG A 22 -9.03 -5.71 -23.41
N ALA A 23 -9.19 -4.51 -22.84
CA ALA A 23 -8.68 -4.19 -21.50
C ALA A 23 -9.32 -5.07 -20.41
N ARG A 24 -10.63 -5.32 -20.50
CA ARG A 24 -11.35 -6.23 -19.58
C ARG A 24 -10.83 -7.67 -19.69
N GLU A 25 -10.63 -8.18 -20.92
CA GLU A 25 -10.03 -9.50 -21.15
C GLU A 25 -8.62 -9.61 -20.55
N LEU A 26 -7.76 -8.62 -20.80
CA LEU A 26 -6.39 -8.60 -20.27
C LEU A 26 -6.37 -8.51 -18.75
N MET A 27 -7.27 -7.73 -18.15
CA MET A 27 -7.45 -7.70 -16.71
C MET A 27 -7.81 -9.08 -16.17
N ASP A 28 -8.75 -9.79 -16.78
CA ASP A 28 -9.15 -11.12 -16.33
C ASP A 28 -7.98 -12.12 -16.42
N LEU A 29 -7.23 -12.11 -17.53
CA LEU A 29 -6.02 -12.91 -17.70
C LEU A 29 -4.99 -12.65 -16.61
N ILE A 30 -4.69 -11.38 -16.33
CA ILE A 30 -3.67 -10.99 -15.34
C ILE A 30 -4.12 -11.30 -13.91
N THR A 31 -5.39 -11.02 -13.58
CA THR A 31 -5.87 -11.11 -12.19
C THR A 31 -6.27 -12.52 -11.76
N HIS A 32 -6.79 -13.34 -12.69
CA HIS A 32 -7.31 -14.68 -12.37
C HIS A 32 -6.43 -15.82 -12.90
N PHE A 33 -5.79 -15.65 -14.07
CA PHE A 33 -5.05 -16.74 -14.71
C PHE A 33 -3.55 -16.68 -14.44
N ALA A 34 -2.92 -15.50 -14.43
CA ALA A 34 -1.48 -15.34 -14.19
C ALA A 34 -0.95 -16.05 -12.92
N PRO A 35 -1.70 -16.12 -11.80
CA PRO A 35 -1.26 -16.88 -10.62
C PRO A 35 -0.99 -18.37 -10.88
N LYS A 36 -1.51 -18.94 -11.97
CA LYS A 36 -1.36 -20.35 -12.35
C LYS A 36 -0.50 -20.58 -13.60
N GLN A 37 0.05 -19.51 -14.19
CA GLN A 37 0.78 -19.56 -15.45
C GLN A 37 2.28 -19.26 -15.25
N PRO A 38 3.13 -19.62 -16.23
CA PRO A 38 4.50 -19.14 -16.30
C PRO A 38 4.55 -17.62 -16.28
N VAL A 39 5.61 -17.05 -15.68
CA VAL A 39 5.77 -15.59 -15.59
C VAL A 39 5.85 -14.91 -16.96
N THR A 40 6.28 -15.63 -17.99
CA THR A 40 6.32 -15.15 -19.37
C THR A 40 4.93 -14.78 -19.91
N GLU A 41 3.88 -15.55 -19.56
CA GLU A 41 2.51 -15.24 -19.98
C GLU A 41 2.02 -13.94 -19.35
N PHE A 42 2.32 -13.74 -18.06
CA PHE A 42 2.04 -12.46 -17.40
C PHE A 42 2.72 -11.30 -18.14
N TYR A 43 3.99 -11.44 -18.50
CA TYR A 43 4.72 -10.40 -19.20
C TYR A 43 4.19 -10.11 -20.61
N ASN A 44 3.71 -11.13 -21.33
CA ASN A 44 3.04 -10.95 -22.61
C ASN A 44 1.76 -10.10 -22.45
N TRP A 45 0.89 -10.47 -21.50
CA TRP A 45 -0.38 -9.76 -21.29
C TRP A 45 -0.19 -8.35 -20.75
N ILE A 46 0.72 -8.13 -19.79
CA ILE A 46 0.93 -6.79 -19.25
C ILE A 46 1.57 -5.86 -20.27
N THR A 47 2.47 -6.37 -21.11
CA THR A 47 3.07 -5.57 -22.20
C THR A 47 2.00 -5.14 -23.20
N GLU A 48 1.10 -6.05 -23.56
CA GLU A 48 -0.04 -5.72 -24.42
C GLU A 48 -0.94 -4.66 -23.77
N PHE A 49 -1.24 -4.80 -22.48
CA PHE A 49 -2.10 -3.87 -21.75
C PHE A 49 -1.47 -2.47 -21.62
N LEU A 50 -0.16 -2.40 -21.34
CA LEU A 50 0.58 -1.13 -21.33
C LEU A 50 0.51 -0.45 -22.70
N SER A 51 0.73 -1.18 -23.79
CA SER A 51 0.62 -0.63 -25.15
C SER A 51 -0.81 -0.16 -25.48
N LEU A 52 -1.82 -0.90 -25.01
CA LEU A 52 -3.22 -0.51 -25.16
C LEU A 52 -3.53 0.81 -24.44
N ASN A 53 -2.99 1.00 -23.23
CA ASN A 53 -3.10 2.26 -22.48
C ASN A 53 -2.37 3.42 -23.17
N GLU A 54 -1.15 3.19 -23.68
CA GLU A 54 -0.39 4.21 -24.44
C GLU A 54 -1.13 4.69 -25.69
N LYS A 55 -1.86 3.79 -26.38
CA LYS A 55 -2.68 4.13 -27.55
C LYS A 55 -3.97 4.87 -27.18
N ASN A 56 -4.40 4.79 -25.92
CA ASN A 56 -5.63 5.37 -25.41
C ASN A 56 -5.38 6.22 -24.15
N PRO A 57 -4.50 7.24 -24.19
CA PRO A 57 -3.98 7.91 -22.99
C PRO A 57 -5.02 8.72 -22.22
N ASN A 58 -6.20 8.96 -22.80
CA ASN A 58 -7.31 9.68 -22.14
C ASN A 58 -8.47 8.75 -21.75
N ASN A 59 -8.38 7.43 -22.02
CA ASN A 59 -9.43 6.49 -21.66
C ASN A 59 -9.27 6.08 -20.19
N LYS A 60 -10.13 6.64 -19.34
CA LYS A 60 -10.13 6.42 -17.90
C LYS A 60 -10.41 4.96 -17.51
N GLU A 61 -11.26 4.27 -18.26
CA GLU A 61 -11.59 2.87 -17.97
C GLU A 61 -10.36 1.97 -18.21
N ILE A 62 -9.67 2.16 -19.34
CA ILE A 62 -8.44 1.41 -19.65
C ILE A 62 -7.38 1.66 -18.57
N GLN A 63 -7.17 2.92 -18.16
CA GLN A 63 -6.24 3.29 -17.09
C GLN A 63 -6.61 2.61 -15.77
N GLU A 64 -7.89 2.66 -15.39
CA GLU A 64 -8.38 2.05 -14.14
C GLU A 64 -8.20 0.53 -14.13
N LEU A 65 -8.60 -0.16 -15.21
CA LEU A 65 -8.47 -1.62 -15.36
C LEU A 65 -6.99 -2.05 -15.33
N LEU A 66 -6.11 -1.29 -16.00
CA LEU A 66 -4.67 -1.53 -15.98
C LEU A 66 -4.10 -1.35 -14.56
N SER A 67 -4.42 -0.24 -13.89
CA SER A 67 -3.97 0.02 -12.53
C SER A 67 -4.44 -1.04 -11.54
N ARG A 68 -5.69 -1.50 -11.66
CA ARG A 68 -6.24 -2.60 -10.86
C ARG A 68 -5.52 -3.93 -11.11
N SER A 69 -5.16 -4.19 -12.36
CA SER A 69 -4.39 -5.38 -12.75
C SER A 69 -2.99 -5.34 -12.15
N LEU A 70 -2.26 -4.24 -12.34
CA LEU A 70 -0.92 -4.03 -11.79
C LEU A 70 -0.91 -4.16 -10.25
N LYS A 71 -1.86 -3.53 -9.56
CA LYS A 71 -2.02 -3.65 -8.11
C LYS A 71 -2.20 -5.12 -7.66
N SER A 72 -3.02 -5.88 -8.38
CA SER A 72 -3.24 -7.31 -8.09
C SER A 72 -1.96 -8.13 -8.32
N SER A 73 -1.17 -7.79 -9.34
CA SER A 73 0.11 -8.43 -9.64
C SER A 73 1.17 -8.17 -8.57
N ILE A 74 1.17 -7.00 -7.90
CA ILE A 74 2.03 -6.76 -6.73
C ILE A 74 1.82 -7.80 -5.65
N ARG A 75 0.55 -8.09 -5.34
CA ARG A 75 0.20 -9.12 -4.35
C ARG A 75 0.69 -10.49 -4.79
N MET A 76 0.41 -10.87 -6.05
CA MET A 76 0.84 -12.15 -6.62
C MET A 76 2.37 -12.34 -6.54
N PHE A 77 3.16 -11.36 -6.97
CA PHE A 77 4.62 -11.45 -6.93
C PHE A 77 5.17 -11.39 -5.50
N GLY A 78 4.54 -10.61 -4.63
CA GLY A 78 4.85 -10.59 -3.20
C GLY A 78 4.68 -11.96 -2.54
N GLU A 79 3.56 -12.64 -2.80
CA GLU A 79 3.29 -14.00 -2.31
C GLU A 79 4.30 -15.02 -2.83
N ARG A 80 4.75 -14.86 -4.08
CA ARG A 80 5.80 -15.67 -4.72
C ARG A 80 7.22 -15.29 -4.27
N LYS A 81 7.39 -14.22 -3.48
CA LYS A 81 8.69 -13.64 -3.11
C LYS A 81 9.54 -13.21 -4.31
N SER A 82 8.91 -12.92 -5.43
CA SER A 82 9.52 -12.38 -6.65
C SER A 82 9.65 -10.86 -6.53
N PHE A 83 10.56 -10.40 -5.67
CA PHE A 83 10.64 -8.96 -5.33
C PHE A 83 11.03 -8.06 -6.51
N ALA A 84 11.89 -8.54 -7.41
CA ALA A 84 12.27 -7.78 -8.61
C ALA A 84 11.07 -7.55 -9.53
N ASP A 85 10.29 -8.60 -9.80
CA ASP A 85 9.07 -8.51 -10.61
C ASP A 85 8.02 -7.61 -9.93
N MET A 86 7.87 -7.74 -8.60
CA MET A 86 6.96 -6.88 -7.82
C MET A 86 7.34 -5.40 -7.94
N LEU A 87 8.62 -5.05 -7.80
CA LEU A 87 9.06 -3.65 -7.91
C LEU A 87 8.91 -3.13 -9.35
N ASN A 88 9.17 -3.95 -10.37
CA ASN A 88 8.95 -3.59 -11.76
C ASN A 88 7.46 -3.27 -12.04
N VAL A 89 6.55 -4.12 -11.57
CA VAL A 89 5.10 -3.86 -11.66
C VAL A 89 4.69 -2.58 -10.92
N LEU A 90 5.34 -2.26 -9.79
CA LEU A 90 5.05 -1.06 -9.02
C LEU A 90 5.50 0.21 -9.75
N ASP A 91 6.62 0.15 -10.46
CA ASP A 91 7.11 1.26 -11.30
C ASP A 91 6.21 1.47 -12.53
N ASN A 92 5.67 0.39 -13.12
CA ASN A 92 4.63 0.49 -14.15
C ASN A 92 3.37 1.19 -13.59
N LEU A 93 2.91 0.82 -12.40
CA LEU A 93 1.75 1.47 -11.77
C LEU A 93 2.01 2.94 -11.44
N HIS A 94 3.23 3.28 -11.00
CA HIS A 94 3.62 4.67 -10.80
C HIS A 94 3.56 5.48 -12.10
N SER A 95 4.01 4.90 -13.21
CA SER A 95 3.96 5.54 -14.53
C SER A 95 2.52 5.81 -14.99
N VAL A 96 1.61 4.84 -14.77
CA VAL A 96 0.18 5.03 -15.07
C VAL A 96 -0.43 6.12 -14.17
N TYR A 97 -0.09 6.16 -12.88
CA TYR A 97 -0.54 7.20 -11.97
C TYR A 97 -0.11 8.60 -12.45
N ASP A 98 1.16 8.78 -12.81
CA ASP A 98 1.69 10.06 -13.29
C ASP A 98 1.01 10.52 -14.59
N GLN A 99 0.67 9.59 -15.48
CA GLN A 99 -0.01 9.87 -16.75
C GLN A 99 -1.52 10.12 -16.60
N SER A 100 -2.14 9.63 -15.52
CA SER A 100 -3.60 9.71 -15.31
C SER A 100 -4.11 11.07 -14.82
N ASN A 101 -3.30 12.12 -14.89
CA ASN A 101 -3.56 13.41 -14.23
C ASN A 101 -3.87 13.25 -12.73
N LYS A 102 -3.25 12.24 -12.08
CA LYS A 102 -3.43 11.91 -10.66
C LYS A 102 -4.89 11.61 -10.28
N HIS A 103 -5.63 10.90 -11.13
CA HIS A 103 -7.00 10.51 -10.83
C HIS A 103 -7.12 9.71 -9.52
N ASP A 104 -8.06 10.07 -8.65
CA ASP A 104 -8.16 9.55 -7.27
C ASP A 104 -8.17 8.02 -7.20
N ILE A 105 -8.97 7.34 -8.03
CA ILE A 105 -9.04 5.87 -8.00
C ILE A 105 -7.68 5.20 -8.31
N ILE A 106 -6.87 5.81 -9.18
CA ILE A 106 -5.56 5.30 -9.56
C ILE A 106 -4.55 5.62 -8.44
N ALA A 107 -4.68 6.79 -7.81
CA ALA A 107 -3.92 7.16 -6.63
C ALA A 107 -4.18 6.18 -5.47
N GLU A 108 -5.43 5.77 -5.25
CA GLU A 108 -5.81 4.77 -4.25
C GLU A 108 -5.21 3.40 -4.55
N TYR A 109 -5.29 2.93 -5.81
CA TYR A 109 -4.64 1.69 -6.21
C TYR A 109 -3.12 1.73 -6.03
N TYR A 110 -2.50 2.88 -6.31
CA TYR A 110 -1.08 3.08 -6.08
C TYR A 110 -0.72 3.08 -4.59
N ALA A 111 -1.52 3.74 -3.74
CA ALA A 111 -1.34 3.73 -2.29
C ALA A 111 -1.43 2.30 -1.71
N GLU A 112 -2.43 1.53 -2.14
CA GLU A 112 -2.58 0.12 -1.75
C GLU A 112 -1.38 -0.72 -2.21
N ALA A 113 -0.94 -0.53 -3.46
CA ALA A 113 0.21 -1.23 -4.02
C ALA A 113 1.52 -0.91 -3.25
N LEU A 114 1.76 0.35 -2.91
CA LEU A 114 2.90 0.77 -2.08
C LEU A 114 2.87 0.08 -0.71
N SER A 115 1.71 0.09 -0.05
CA SER A 115 1.53 -0.57 1.25
C SER A 115 1.77 -2.08 1.17
N ASN A 116 1.31 -2.74 0.10
CA ASN A 116 1.52 -4.17 -0.11
C ASN A 116 3.00 -4.48 -0.41
N ALA A 117 3.67 -3.67 -1.24
CA ALA A 117 5.08 -3.85 -1.53
C ALA A 117 5.94 -3.71 -0.26
N ILE A 118 5.66 -2.73 0.60
CA ILE A 118 6.33 -2.58 1.91
C ILE A 118 6.10 -3.81 2.80
N TYR A 119 4.87 -4.33 2.83
CA TYR A 119 4.54 -5.55 3.57
C TYR A 119 5.35 -6.76 3.08
N TYR A 120 5.39 -7.00 1.77
CA TYR A 120 6.08 -8.18 1.21
C TYR A 120 7.61 -8.06 1.23
N LEU A 121 8.16 -6.84 1.18
CA LEU A 121 9.60 -6.62 1.37
C LEU A 121 10.06 -6.97 2.79
N ARG A 122 9.14 -7.25 3.74
CA ARG A 122 9.52 -7.78 5.05
C ARG A 122 10.30 -9.08 4.89
N GLY A 123 11.54 -9.07 5.37
CA GLY A 123 12.45 -10.22 5.27
C GLY A 123 13.30 -10.25 3.99
N SER A 124 13.15 -9.27 3.10
CA SER A 124 14.21 -8.96 2.13
C SER A 124 15.34 -8.18 2.84
N TRP A 125 16.55 -8.18 2.30
CA TRP A 125 17.65 -7.35 2.84
C TRP A 125 17.59 -5.89 2.34
N ASP A 126 16.53 -5.51 1.63
CA ASP A 126 16.38 -4.23 0.96
C ASP A 126 15.76 -3.15 1.86
N SER A 127 16.57 -2.61 2.78
CA SER A 127 16.20 -1.51 3.67
C SER A 127 16.06 -0.18 2.91
N GLU A 128 16.91 0.04 1.91
CA GLU A 128 16.90 1.24 1.08
C GLU A 128 15.63 1.31 0.21
N GLY A 129 15.26 0.22 -0.46
CA GLY A 129 14.03 0.12 -1.23
C GLY A 129 12.80 0.36 -0.37
N THR A 130 12.74 -0.22 0.84
CA THR A 130 11.66 0.06 1.79
C THR A 130 11.57 1.55 2.14
N THR A 131 12.71 2.21 2.34
CA THR A 131 12.77 3.66 2.62
C THR A 131 12.28 4.47 1.42
N LYS A 132 12.63 4.09 0.19
CA LYS A 132 12.13 4.71 -1.05
C LYS A 132 10.60 4.59 -1.16
N LEU A 133 10.03 3.43 -0.85
CA LEU A 133 8.58 3.23 -0.85
C LEU A 133 7.87 4.08 0.21
N ILE A 134 8.46 4.23 1.41
CA ILE A 134 7.94 5.14 2.44
C ILE A 134 7.95 6.59 1.97
N ASN A 135 9.00 7.02 1.25
CA ASN A 135 9.04 8.37 0.68
C ASN A 135 7.96 8.55 -0.41
N LYS A 136 7.71 7.53 -1.24
CA LYS A 136 6.64 7.55 -2.27
C LYS A 136 5.25 7.69 -1.62
N ILE A 137 4.90 6.87 -0.62
CA ILE A 137 3.58 6.99 0.05
C ILE A 137 3.44 8.30 0.82
N ARG A 138 4.54 8.86 1.37
CA ARG A 138 4.53 10.18 2.02
C ARG A 138 4.21 11.29 1.02
N ALA A 139 4.85 11.30 -0.14
CA ALA A 139 4.55 12.26 -1.20
C ALA A 139 3.08 12.11 -1.66
N LEU A 140 2.63 10.88 -1.88
CA LEU A 140 1.25 10.60 -2.30
C LEU A 140 0.22 11.12 -1.28
N SER A 141 0.41 10.86 0.02
CA SER A 141 -0.48 11.33 1.08
C SER A 141 -0.51 12.85 1.24
N LYS A 142 0.54 13.56 0.79
CA LYS A 142 0.58 15.02 0.82
C LYS A 142 -0.14 15.61 -0.39
N ASP A 143 -0.05 14.94 -1.54
CA ASP A 143 -0.75 15.33 -2.76
C ASP A 143 -2.27 15.06 -2.67
N HIS A 144 -2.68 14.12 -1.80
CA HIS A 144 -4.07 13.68 -1.58
C HIS A 144 -4.40 13.66 -0.08
N ASP A 145 -4.32 14.82 0.58
CA ASP A 145 -4.39 14.94 2.04
C ASP A 145 -5.79 14.83 2.64
N ASP A 146 -6.82 14.77 1.80
CA ASP A 146 -8.22 14.55 2.13
C ASP A 146 -8.74 13.15 1.74
N ASN A 147 -8.00 12.40 0.91
CA ASN A 147 -8.39 11.06 0.49
C ASN A 147 -8.17 10.04 1.60
N ARG A 148 -9.25 9.67 2.29
CA ARG A 148 -9.24 8.71 3.40
C ARG A 148 -8.55 7.37 3.07
N ILE A 149 -8.74 6.83 1.87
CA ILE A 149 -8.17 5.52 1.48
C ILE A 149 -6.65 5.61 1.41
N ILE A 150 -6.13 6.69 0.81
CA ILE A 150 -4.68 6.94 0.73
C ILE A 150 -4.09 7.17 2.13
N LEU A 151 -4.77 7.95 2.98
CA LEU A 151 -4.37 8.19 4.36
C LEU A 151 -4.33 6.91 5.21
N LEU A 152 -5.27 6.00 5.01
CA LEU A 152 -5.26 4.69 5.65
C LEU A 152 -4.06 3.85 5.19
N HIS A 153 -3.79 3.81 3.87
CA HIS A 153 -2.63 3.10 3.33
C HIS A 153 -1.30 3.73 3.74
N TYR A 154 -1.26 5.03 3.99
CA TYR A 154 -0.11 5.69 4.63
C TYR A 154 0.12 5.12 6.05
N ALA A 155 -0.90 5.10 6.91
CA ALA A 155 -0.76 4.56 8.27
C ALA A 155 -0.33 3.08 8.26
N LYS A 156 -0.94 2.28 7.38
CA LYS A 156 -0.61 0.86 7.19
C LYS A 156 0.82 0.64 6.71
N SER A 157 1.29 1.48 5.77
CA SER A 157 2.67 1.45 5.27
C SER A 157 3.68 1.71 6.39
N TYR A 158 3.41 2.68 7.26
CA TYR A 158 4.25 2.96 8.42
C TYR A 158 4.25 1.81 9.44
N SER A 159 3.09 1.24 9.74
CA SER A 159 2.96 0.07 10.62
C SER A 159 3.79 -1.12 10.11
N ASN A 160 3.72 -1.41 8.80
CA ASN A 160 4.49 -2.46 8.15
C ASN A 160 6.01 -2.17 8.17
N ALA A 161 6.41 -0.93 7.87
CA ALA A 161 7.81 -0.53 7.90
C ALA A 161 8.40 -0.59 9.32
N ILE A 162 7.68 -0.14 10.34
CA ILE A 162 8.10 -0.26 11.75
C ILE A 162 8.33 -1.73 12.10
N ASN A 163 7.38 -2.61 11.79
CA ASN A 163 7.52 -4.05 12.03
C ASN A 163 8.81 -4.62 11.41
N ARG A 164 9.06 -4.26 10.14
CA ARG A 164 10.25 -4.67 9.40
C ARG A 164 11.54 -4.14 10.03
N PHE A 165 11.70 -2.82 10.12
CA PHE A 165 12.93 -2.20 10.60
C PHE A 165 13.26 -2.60 12.03
N CYS A 166 12.25 -2.84 12.87
CA CYS A 166 12.44 -3.23 14.27
C CYS A 166 12.87 -4.70 14.40
N SER A 167 12.33 -5.56 13.54
CA SER A 167 12.77 -6.95 13.40
C SER A 167 14.26 -7.00 12.97
N ASP A 168 14.64 -6.13 12.04
CA ASP A 168 16.00 -6.04 11.48
C ASP A 168 16.96 -5.20 12.34
N ARG A 169 16.53 -4.76 13.53
CA ARG A 169 17.32 -3.95 14.51
C ARG A 169 17.77 -2.57 14.00
N HIS A 170 17.07 -1.99 13.04
CA HIS A 170 17.26 -0.60 12.63
C HIS A 170 16.55 0.37 13.59
N ASN A 171 16.96 0.36 14.86
CA ASN A 171 16.26 1.03 15.97
C ASN A 171 16.03 2.53 15.71
N PHE A 172 17.02 3.23 15.17
CA PHE A 172 16.88 4.65 14.81
C PHE A 172 15.79 4.90 13.76
N ILE A 173 15.66 4.00 12.78
CA ILE A 173 14.61 4.10 11.74
C ILE A 173 13.24 3.84 12.36
N CYS A 174 13.11 2.86 13.26
CA CYS A 174 11.87 2.62 13.98
C CYS A 174 11.39 3.84 14.76
N ASP A 175 12.30 4.46 15.53
CA ASP A 175 11.98 5.64 16.32
C ASP A 175 11.49 6.79 15.44
N LYS A 176 12.18 7.03 14.33
CA LYS A 176 11.81 8.06 13.35
C LYS A 176 10.43 7.79 12.75
N LEU A 177 10.18 6.56 12.28
CA LEU A 177 8.90 6.19 11.68
C LEU A 177 7.76 6.26 12.68
N LEU A 178 7.95 5.83 13.93
CA LEU A 178 6.94 5.92 14.96
C LEU A 178 6.63 7.38 15.32
N PHE A 179 7.65 8.24 15.40
CA PHE A 179 7.45 9.66 15.63
C PHE A 179 6.64 10.32 14.51
N GLU A 180 6.98 10.06 13.25
CA GLU A 180 6.23 10.55 12.09
C GLU A 180 4.78 10.04 12.10
N LEU A 181 4.56 8.76 12.41
CA LEU A 181 3.22 8.18 12.51
C LEU A 181 2.41 8.83 13.64
N ARG A 182 3.01 9.10 14.81
CA ARG A 182 2.34 9.82 15.92
C ARG A 182 1.83 11.20 15.48
N MET A 183 2.65 11.95 14.74
CA MET A 183 2.26 13.27 14.22
C MET A 183 1.08 13.16 13.25
N PHE A 184 1.10 12.15 12.39
CA PHE A 184 0.01 11.87 11.45
C PHE A 184 -1.29 11.49 12.16
N VAL A 185 -1.28 10.48 13.03
CA VAL A 185 -2.48 9.95 13.68
C VAL A 185 -3.12 10.96 14.63
N ASN A 186 -2.35 11.94 15.12
CA ASN A 186 -2.88 13.05 15.92
C ASN A 186 -3.77 14.01 15.10
N LYS A 187 -3.58 14.08 13.78
CA LYS A 187 -4.46 14.82 12.86
C LYS A 187 -5.71 14.03 12.50
N HIS A 188 -5.64 12.69 12.55
CA HIS A 188 -6.73 11.77 12.21
C HIS A 188 -7.23 11.01 13.44
N ARG A 189 -7.45 11.74 14.55
CA ARG A 189 -7.70 11.16 15.88
C ARG A 189 -8.98 10.33 15.95
N ASP A 190 -9.98 10.66 15.15
CA ASP A 190 -11.30 10.04 15.19
C ASP A 190 -11.48 8.93 14.14
N ASP A 191 -10.51 8.76 13.23
CA ASP A 191 -10.56 7.68 12.23
C ASP A 191 -10.11 6.36 12.84
N VAL A 192 -11.06 5.50 13.17
CA VAL A 192 -10.81 4.23 13.87
C VAL A 192 -9.85 3.31 13.12
N ASP A 193 -9.87 3.27 11.79
CA ASP A 193 -9.01 2.37 11.02
C ASP A 193 -7.56 2.85 11.04
N ILE A 194 -7.33 4.17 10.94
CA ILE A 194 -6.01 4.77 11.12
C ILE A 194 -5.49 4.52 12.55
N GLN A 195 -6.37 4.60 13.55
CA GLN A 195 -5.99 4.33 14.94
C GLN A 195 -5.70 2.84 15.21
N VAL A 196 -6.33 1.92 14.47
CA VAL A 196 -5.97 0.49 14.49
C VAL A 196 -4.55 0.27 13.96
N GLU A 197 -4.21 0.88 12.83
CA GLU A 197 -2.85 0.80 12.27
C GLU A 197 -1.80 1.40 13.22
N PHE A 198 -2.16 2.48 13.91
CA PHE A 198 -1.31 3.07 14.94
C PHE A 198 -1.10 2.13 16.14
N ALA A 199 -2.17 1.53 16.67
CA ALA A 199 -2.09 0.53 17.74
C ALA A 199 -1.22 -0.68 17.34
N GLN A 200 -1.31 -1.08 16.07
CA GLN A 200 -0.47 -2.15 15.52
C GLN A 200 1.01 -1.75 15.47
N ALA A 201 1.32 -0.53 15.03
CA ALA A 201 2.68 0.02 15.03
C ALA A 201 3.27 0.10 16.44
N LEU A 202 2.48 0.57 17.42
CA LEU A 202 2.85 0.58 18.84
C LEU A 202 3.18 -0.82 19.35
N THR A 203 2.35 -1.81 18.99
CA THR A 203 2.61 -3.21 19.38
C THR A 203 3.89 -3.76 18.72
N ASN A 204 4.16 -3.40 17.47
CA ASN A 204 5.34 -3.85 16.72
C ASN A 204 6.66 -3.33 17.33
N ILE A 205 6.68 -2.14 17.94
CA ILE A 205 7.91 -1.57 18.51
C ILE A 205 8.24 -2.10 19.92
N ILE A 206 7.27 -2.64 20.66
CA ILE A 206 7.44 -3.09 22.06
C ILE A 206 8.64 -4.02 22.22
N GLY A 207 8.77 -5.02 21.34
CA GLY A 207 9.87 -5.98 21.41
C GLY A 207 11.25 -5.31 21.24
N THR A 208 11.33 -4.24 20.46
CA THR A 208 12.55 -3.44 20.32
C THR A 208 12.86 -2.70 21.61
N PHE A 209 11.91 -1.92 22.15
CA PHE A 209 12.15 -1.17 23.38
C PHE A 209 12.49 -2.07 24.56
N ALA A 210 11.82 -3.21 24.68
CA ALA A 210 12.09 -4.14 25.75
C ALA A 210 13.46 -4.82 25.61
N ARG A 211 13.84 -5.24 24.38
CA ARG A 211 15.18 -5.80 24.10
C ARG A 211 16.30 -4.80 24.38
N GLU A 212 16.12 -3.55 24.00
CA GLU A 212 17.10 -2.48 24.20
C GLU A 212 17.04 -1.85 25.61
N ARG A 213 16.23 -2.39 26.53
CA ARG A 213 16.03 -1.90 27.91
C ARG A 213 15.60 -0.42 27.99
N ARG A 214 14.83 0.02 27.00
CA ARG A 214 14.26 1.38 26.89
C ARG A 214 12.94 1.46 27.66
N THR A 215 13.05 1.39 28.99
CA THR A 215 11.90 1.25 29.91
C THR A 215 10.95 2.43 29.84
N ASN A 216 11.47 3.66 29.70
CA ASN A 216 10.64 4.86 29.60
C ASN A 216 9.80 4.85 28.33
N GLU A 217 10.41 4.55 27.18
CA GLU A 217 9.71 4.48 25.89
C GLU A 217 8.73 3.31 25.83
N LEU A 218 9.08 2.17 26.43
CA LEU A 218 8.18 1.03 26.58
C LEU A 218 6.93 1.44 27.39
N ASN A 219 7.11 2.08 28.55
CA ASN A 219 6.01 2.55 29.38
C ASN A 219 5.14 3.59 28.64
N GLN A 220 5.77 4.49 27.88
CA GLN A 220 5.06 5.47 27.07
C GLN A 220 4.17 4.79 26.02
N VAL A 221 4.71 3.82 25.26
CA VAL A 221 3.95 3.06 24.25
C VAL A 221 2.80 2.27 24.87
N LEU A 222 3.01 1.64 26.03
CA LEU A 222 1.95 0.93 26.76
C LEU A 222 0.86 1.88 27.26
N ASN A 223 1.20 3.12 27.64
CA ASN A 223 0.22 4.12 28.00
C ASN A 223 -0.58 4.59 26.78
N GLU A 224 0.10 4.89 25.66
CA GLU A 224 -0.54 5.29 24.41
C GLU A 224 -1.55 4.22 23.92
N ILE A 225 -1.18 2.93 23.96
CA ILE A 225 -2.09 1.87 23.51
C ILE A 225 -3.29 1.70 24.45
N ARG A 226 -3.13 1.90 25.77
CA ARG A 226 -4.24 1.90 26.75
C ARG A 226 -5.19 3.08 26.56
N GLN A 227 -4.65 4.25 26.22
CA GLN A 227 -5.46 5.43 25.89
C GLN A 227 -6.29 5.16 24.62
N LEU A 228 -5.71 4.52 23.60
CA LEU A 228 -6.46 4.08 22.42
C LEU A 228 -7.60 3.12 22.78
N ALA A 229 -7.35 2.13 23.62
CA ALA A 229 -8.36 1.19 24.09
C ALA A 229 -9.51 1.88 24.83
N SER A 230 -9.17 2.88 25.65
CA SER A 230 -10.15 3.65 26.42
C SER A 230 -11.00 4.54 25.51
N ARG A 231 -10.40 5.09 24.45
CA ARG A 231 -11.10 5.91 23.45
C ARG A 231 -11.98 5.07 22.52
N PHE A 232 -11.57 3.85 22.19
CA PHE A 232 -12.30 2.93 21.31
C PHE A 232 -12.66 1.62 22.05
N PRO A 233 -13.52 1.68 23.09
CA PRO A 233 -13.80 0.53 23.95
C PRO A 233 -14.47 -0.63 23.20
N SER A 234 -15.27 -0.33 22.18
CA SER A 234 -15.99 -1.33 21.38
C SER A 234 -15.18 -1.87 20.19
N ASN A 235 -13.97 -1.36 19.93
CA ASN A 235 -13.17 -1.84 18.81
C ASN A 235 -12.34 -3.06 19.22
N GLU A 236 -12.80 -4.25 18.84
CA GLU A 236 -12.17 -5.53 19.19
C GLU A 236 -10.69 -5.63 18.79
N LYS A 237 -10.31 -5.06 17.63
CA LYS A 237 -8.91 -5.09 17.16
C LYS A 237 -8.00 -4.30 18.09
N ILE A 238 -8.40 -3.09 18.50
CA ILE A 238 -7.62 -2.28 19.45
C ILE A 238 -7.53 -3.00 20.80
N GLN A 239 -8.63 -3.57 21.30
CA GLN A 239 -8.62 -4.32 22.56
C GLN A 239 -7.64 -5.51 22.51
N LEU A 240 -7.67 -6.29 21.42
CA LEU A 240 -6.75 -7.40 21.20
C LEU A 240 -5.28 -6.95 21.16
N LEU A 241 -5.00 -5.83 20.49
CA LEU A 241 -3.65 -5.27 20.40
C LEU A 241 -3.11 -4.83 21.78
N VAL A 242 -3.96 -4.30 22.65
CA VAL A 242 -3.59 -3.95 24.02
C VAL A 242 -3.26 -5.19 24.84
N THR A 243 -4.10 -6.22 24.78
CA THR A 243 -3.82 -7.50 25.43
C THR A 243 -2.48 -8.07 24.96
N ARG A 244 -2.23 -8.06 23.65
CA ARG A 244 -0.96 -8.51 23.07
C ARG A 244 0.21 -7.66 23.57
N ALA A 245 0.08 -6.34 23.60
CA ALA A 245 1.11 -5.42 24.09
C ALA A 245 1.49 -5.71 25.55
N ILE A 246 0.51 -5.93 26.42
CA ILE A 246 0.72 -6.27 27.83
C ILE A 246 1.42 -7.61 27.99
N ILE A 247 1.01 -8.64 27.23
CA ILE A 247 1.67 -9.94 27.25
C ILE A 247 3.13 -9.80 26.81
N LEU A 248 3.38 -9.10 25.70
CA LEU A 248 4.74 -8.91 25.17
C LEU A 248 5.65 -8.16 26.15
N SER A 249 5.15 -7.11 26.81
CA SER A 249 5.95 -6.38 27.82
C SER A 249 6.29 -7.27 29.02
N SER A 250 5.32 -8.03 29.54
CA SER A 250 5.54 -8.92 30.69
C SER A 250 6.53 -10.06 30.41
N LEU A 251 6.51 -10.62 29.20
CA LEU A 251 7.47 -11.65 28.77
C LEU A 251 8.89 -11.10 28.65
N SER A 252 9.02 -9.80 28.38
CA SER A 252 10.31 -9.15 28.26
C SER A 252 10.91 -8.79 29.62
N GLU A 253 10.07 -8.55 30.64
CA GLU A 253 10.50 -8.39 32.03
C GLU A 253 11.04 -9.69 32.63
N LYS A 254 10.43 -10.85 32.31
CA LYS A 254 10.82 -12.17 32.82
C LYS A 254 12.10 -12.76 32.22
N LYS A 255 12.64 -12.18 31.14
CA LYS A 255 13.89 -12.62 30.49
C LYS A 255 15.13 -11.89 31.01
N ASN A 256 14.97 -11.01 32.00
CA ASN A 256 16.05 -10.36 32.75
C ASN A 256 16.19 -10.99 34.13
#